data_AF-A0A369ZHD4-F1
#
_entry.id   AF-A0A369ZHD4-F1
#
_cell.length_a   1.000
_cell.length_b   1.000
_cell.length_c   1.000
_cell.angle_alpha   90.00
_cell.angle_beta   90.00
_cell.angle_gamma   90.00
#
_symmetry.space_group_name_H-M   'P 1'
#
loop_
_entity.id
_entity.type
_entity.pdbx_description
1 polymer ?
#
loop_
_entity_poly.entity_id
_entity_poly.type
_entity_poly.pdbx_seq_one_letter_code
_entity_poly.pdbx_strand_id
1 'polypeptide(L)'
;MTKLKILSAIALLSVLLTACDKSTETTANVANTAPAVQTKTEQETAPSNQEKAEMKAEEKSAEVVDTGAEDYKKFREWQKAQEQGIENAITTEVEKLGDKAKDEKLLRDAMNRALLAQANVIKQSADTLQIADEKVKQLKEKSLEALSLGIQLMTEGEKVVHQPTEESHKIFSELQAKLDQVAKEGKILEEELIKKYEIVSEQNAESKSQPFKEEQK
;
A
#
# COMPACT_ATOMS: atom_id res chain seq x y z
N MET A 1 -13.15 30.71 16.07
CA MET A 1 -12.47 29.50 16.56
C MET A 1 -12.72 28.34 15.58
N THR A 2 -12.03 28.31 14.45
CA THR A 2 -12.00 27.13 13.57
C THR A 2 -11.01 26.14 14.15
N LYS A 3 -11.50 25.05 14.74
CA LYS A 3 -10.63 23.94 15.18
C LYS A 3 -10.14 23.19 13.95
N LEU A 4 -9.02 23.64 13.38
CA LEU A 4 -8.25 22.89 12.40
C LEU A 4 -7.82 21.58 13.06
N LYS A 5 -8.57 20.50 12.77
CA LYS A 5 -8.11 19.14 13.06
C LYS A 5 -6.85 18.95 12.23
N ILE A 6 -5.69 18.93 12.88
CA ILE A 6 -4.40 18.72 12.21
C ILE A 6 -4.45 17.30 11.64
N LEU A 7 -4.65 17.21 10.32
CA LEU A 7 -4.58 15.97 9.55
C LEU A 7 -3.10 15.58 9.45
N SER A 8 -2.59 15.00 10.54
CA SER A 8 -1.25 14.45 10.59
C SER A 8 -1.08 13.43 9.47
N ALA A 9 -0.01 13.54 8.68
CA ALA A 9 0.24 12.66 7.53
C ALA A 9 0.30 11.16 7.90
N ILE A 10 0.56 10.87 9.19
CA ILE A 10 0.45 9.52 9.79
C ILE A 10 -0.90 8.88 9.47
N ALA A 11 -2.00 9.63 9.62
CA ALA A 11 -3.35 9.11 9.44
C ALA A 11 -3.62 8.62 8.00
N LEU A 12 -2.88 9.12 7.01
CA LEU A 12 -3.00 8.68 5.61
C LEU A 12 -2.22 7.40 5.32
N LEU A 13 -1.13 7.12 6.06
CA LEU A 13 -0.57 5.76 6.12
C LEU A 13 -1.54 4.83 6.88
N SER A 14 -2.10 5.25 8.00
CA SER A 14 -3.03 4.41 8.77
C SER A 14 -4.33 4.09 8.01
N VAL A 15 -4.81 4.96 7.12
CA VAL A 15 -5.96 4.69 6.22
C VAL A 15 -5.69 3.55 5.21
N LEU A 16 -4.43 3.31 4.84
CA LEU A 16 -4.00 2.16 4.04
C LEU A 16 -3.86 0.88 4.90
N LEU A 17 -3.63 1.04 6.21
CA LEU A 17 -3.45 -0.06 7.17
C LEU A 17 -4.75 -0.51 7.86
N THR A 18 -5.82 0.30 7.85
CA THR A 18 -7.13 -0.03 8.45
C THR A 18 -7.92 -1.16 7.77
N ALA A 19 -7.31 -1.93 6.87
CA ALA A 19 -7.86 -3.19 6.36
C ALA A 19 -7.66 -4.39 7.31
N CYS A 20 -7.01 -4.19 8.46
CA CYS A 20 -6.71 -5.24 9.44
C CYS A 20 -7.51 -5.13 10.76
N ASP A 21 -8.84 -5.18 10.68
CA ASP A 21 -9.64 -5.73 11.79
C ASP A 21 -10.66 -6.77 11.27
N LYS A 22 -10.73 -7.92 11.95
CA LYS A 22 -11.33 -9.16 11.42
C LYS A 22 -12.67 -9.44 12.08
N SER A 23 -13.69 -8.66 11.72
CA SER A 23 -15.06 -8.89 12.21
C SER A 23 -15.61 -10.22 11.65
N THR A 24 -16.06 -11.10 12.54
CA THR A 24 -16.52 -12.46 12.24
C THR A 24 -17.89 -12.70 12.87
N GLU A 25 -18.76 -13.46 12.20
CA GLU A 25 -20.18 -13.69 12.54
C GLU A 25 -21.09 -12.44 12.35
N THR A 26 -22.37 -12.53 11.95
CA THR A 26 -23.29 -13.69 11.90
C THR A 26 -24.06 -13.80 10.57
N THR A 27 -24.25 -15.05 10.14
CA THR A 27 -25.08 -15.59 9.05
C THR A 27 -26.38 -14.85 8.65
N ALA A 28 -26.58 -14.70 7.34
CA ALA A 28 -27.91 -14.75 6.70
C ALA A 28 -27.83 -15.49 5.34
N ASN A 29 -28.37 -16.72 5.30
CA ASN A 29 -28.35 -17.62 4.13
C ASN A 29 -29.68 -17.53 3.35
N VAL A 30 -29.64 -17.31 2.03
CA VAL A 30 -30.64 -17.86 1.09
C VAL A 30 -30.00 -18.31 -0.24
N ALA A 31 -29.91 -19.64 -0.39
CA ALA A 31 -30.10 -20.46 -1.60
C ALA A 31 -29.35 -20.18 -2.93
N ASN A 32 -28.59 -21.21 -3.33
CA ASN A 32 -28.38 -21.68 -4.70
C ASN A 32 -29.56 -21.46 -5.66
N THR A 33 -29.27 -21.24 -6.95
CA THR A 33 -29.76 -22.15 -8.03
C THR A 33 -28.80 -22.10 -9.22
N ALA A 34 -28.22 -23.25 -9.58
CA ALA A 34 -27.69 -23.51 -10.93
C ALA A 34 -28.62 -24.50 -11.65
N PRO A 35 -28.63 -24.51 -12.99
CA PRO A 35 -28.14 -25.73 -13.63
C PRO A 35 -27.24 -25.50 -14.86
N ALA A 36 -26.49 -26.55 -15.22
CA ALA A 36 -25.67 -26.63 -16.44
C ALA A 36 -26.45 -27.30 -17.60
N VAL A 37 -25.73 -27.96 -18.53
CA VAL A 37 -26.19 -28.83 -19.68
C VAL A 37 -26.35 -28.08 -21.04
N GLN A 38 -25.86 -28.54 -22.21
CA GLN A 38 -24.73 -29.45 -22.57
C GLN A 38 -24.53 -29.54 -24.12
N THR A 39 -23.34 -29.96 -24.57
CA THR A 39 -23.06 -30.85 -25.75
C THR A 39 -23.09 -30.37 -27.22
N LYS A 40 -22.12 -30.92 -27.99
CA LYS A 40 -22.01 -31.22 -29.46
C LYS A 40 -21.19 -30.24 -30.34
N THR A 41 -20.02 -30.58 -30.92
CA THR A 41 -19.66 -31.51 -32.06
C THR A 41 -20.39 -31.11 -33.37
N GLU A 42 -19.88 -31.08 -34.62
CA GLU A 42 -18.84 -31.75 -35.47
C GLU A 42 -18.20 -30.71 -36.47
N GLN A 43 -17.20 -30.92 -37.37
CA GLN A 43 -16.06 -31.86 -37.58
C GLN A 43 -15.22 -31.43 -38.85
N GLU A 44 -13.87 -31.64 -38.86
CA GLU A 44 -12.92 -31.56 -40.03
C GLU A 44 -12.74 -30.21 -40.80
N THR A 45 -11.75 -29.96 -41.69
CA THR A 45 -10.64 -30.77 -42.28
C THR A 45 -9.33 -29.94 -42.46
N ALA A 46 -8.18 -30.60 -42.62
CA ALA A 46 -6.90 -30.07 -43.13
C ALA A 46 -6.72 -30.45 -44.64
N PRO A 47 -5.58 -30.23 -45.36
CA PRO A 47 -4.29 -29.62 -44.99
C PRO A 47 -3.64 -28.68 -46.04
N SER A 48 -2.48 -28.09 -45.70
CA SER A 48 -1.31 -28.01 -46.60
C SER A 48 -0.01 -27.86 -45.78
N ASN A 49 1.17 -27.99 -46.40
CA ASN A 49 2.43 -28.33 -45.73
C ASN A 49 3.65 -27.53 -46.24
N GLN A 50 4.79 -27.67 -45.55
CA GLN A 50 6.17 -27.26 -45.89
C GLN A 50 6.55 -25.77 -45.74
N GLU A 51 7.82 -25.40 -45.49
CA GLU A 51 8.95 -26.06 -44.79
C GLU A 51 10.12 -25.04 -44.64
N LYS A 52 10.87 -25.08 -43.52
CA LYS A 52 12.20 -24.44 -43.32
C LYS A 52 12.28 -22.89 -43.38
N ALA A 53 13.31 -22.24 -42.82
CA ALA A 53 14.45 -22.74 -42.03
C ALA A 53 14.76 -21.81 -40.83
N GLU A 54 15.55 -22.37 -39.92
CA GLU A 54 16.19 -21.78 -38.74
C GLU A 54 16.53 -20.27 -38.79
N MET A 55 16.15 -19.56 -37.72
CA MET A 55 17.10 -18.70 -37.05
C MET A 55 17.01 -18.95 -35.54
N LYS A 56 18.02 -19.65 -34.98
CA LYS A 56 18.09 -20.03 -33.57
C LYS A 56 18.52 -18.83 -32.70
N ALA A 57 17.67 -17.81 -32.66
CA ALA A 57 17.70 -16.82 -31.59
C ALA A 57 17.27 -17.52 -30.30
N GLU A 58 18.23 -18.08 -29.58
CA GLU A 58 18.02 -18.53 -28.19
C GLU A 58 17.98 -17.29 -27.30
N GLU A 59 16.96 -16.46 -27.53
CA GLU A 59 16.51 -15.49 -26.56
C GLU A 59 16.10 -16.29 -25.33
N LYS A 60 17.00 -16.29 -24.35
CA LYS A 60 16.74 -16.77 -22.99
C LYS A 60 15.61 -15.89 -22.46
N SER A 61 14.37 -16.31 -22.75
CA SER A 61 13.18 -15.81 -22.10
C SER A 61 13.42 -15.96 -20.62
N ALA A 62 13.77 -14.84 -19.98
CA ALA A 62 13.98 -14.80 -18.55
C ALA A 62 12.60 -15.04 -17.96
N GLU A 63 12.38 -16.27 -17.49
CA GLU A 63 11.15 -16.68 -16.82
C GLU A 63 10.80 -15.59 -15.82
N VAL A 64 9.70 -14.86 -16.10
CA VAL A 64 9.29 -13.71 -15.30
C VAL A 64 8.65 -14.29 -14.04
N VAL A 65 9.51 -14.70 -13.11
CA VAL A 65 9.13 -15.15 -11.78
C VAL A 65 8.28 -14.05 -11.17
N ASP A 66 7.02 -14.37 -10.88
CA ASP A 66 6.09 -13.45 -10.22
C ASP A 66 6.55 -13.24 -8.77
N THR A 67 7.49 -12.31 -8.64
CA THR A 67 8.13 -11.88 -7.40
C THR A 67 7.21 -10.99 -6.57
N GLY A 68 6.09 -10.54 -7.12
CA GLY A 68 5.24 -9.53 -6.49
C GLY A 68 4.59 -10.00 -5.19
N ALA A 69 4.40 -11.30 -4.97
CA ALA A 69 3.96 -11.81 -3.67
C ALA A 69 5.03 -11.62 -2.58
N GLU A 70 6.30 -11.87 -2.91
CA GLU A 70 7.43 -11.67 -1.99
C GLU A 70 7.72 -10.17 -1.81
N ASP A 71 7.68 -9.40 -2.90
CA ASP A 71 7.94 -7.96 -2.90
C ASP A 71 6.83 -7.17 -2.20
N TYR A 72 5.57 -7.52 -2.41
CA TYR A 72 4.46 -6.91 -1.68
C TYR A 72 4.59 -7.18 -0.17
N LYS A 73 4.99 -8.41 0.21
CA LYS A 73 5.30 -8.73 1.61
C LYS A 73 6.46 -7.87 2.14
N LYS A 74 7.60 -7.78 1.44
CA LYS A 74 8.74 -6.91 1.83
C LYS A 74 8.29 -5.47 2.02
N PHE A 75 7.43 -4.98 1.13
CA PHE A 75 6.90 -3.62 1.17
C PHE A 75 5.98 -3.38 2.38
N ARG A 76 5.06 -4.30 2.68
CA ARG A 76 4.19 -4.22 3.87
C ARG A 76 4.99 -4.34 5.18
N GLU A 77 6.01 -5.19 5.23
CA GLU A 77 6.97 -5.27 6.36
C GLU A 77 7.76 -3.97 6.53
N TRP A 78 8.22 -3.36 5.43
CA TRP A 78 8.89 -2.06 5.43
C TRP A 78 7.97 -0.92 5.90
N GLN A 79 6.72 -0.84 5.41
CA GLN A 79 5.73 0.15 5.85
C GLN A 79 5.48 0.08 7.36
N LYS A 80 5.28 -1.14 7.90
CA LYS A 80 5.09 -1.37 9.33
C LYS A 80 6.28 -0.89 10.17
N ALA A 81 7.50 -1.13 9.69
CA ALA A 81 8.70 -0.60 10.33
C ALA A 81 8.77 0.94 10.30
N GLN A 82 8.21 1.60 9.27
CA GLN A 82 8.14 3.06 9.21
C GLN A 82 7.10 3.64 10.17
N GLU A 83 5.92 3.00 10.30
CA GLU A 83 4.89 3.41 11.28
C GLU A 83 5.44 3.35 12.71
N GLN A 84 6.06 2.23 13.08
CA GLN A 84 6.76 2.08 14.36
C GLN A 84 7.92 3.09 14.52
N GLY A 85 8.66 3.38 13.46
CA GLY A 85 9.71 4.41 13.47
C GLY A 85 9.17 5.81 13.76
N ILE A 86 8.00 6.15 13.21
CA ILE A 86 7.32 7.43 13.46
C ILE A 86 6.78 7.51 14.89
N GLU A 87 6.10 6.46 15.38
CA GLU A 87 5.59 6.37 16.75
C GLU A 87 6.72 6.55 17.78
N ASN A 88 7.82 5.81 17.61
CA ASN A 88 8.99 5.90 18.48
C ASN A 88 9.67 7.28 18.42
N ALA A 89 9.82 7.87 17.23
CA ALA A 89 10.41 9.20 17.07
C ALA A 89 9.57 10.30 17.75
N ILE A 90 8.24 10.26 17.59
CA ILE A 90 7.32 11.20 18.22
C ILE A 90 7.35 11.02 19.74
N THR A 91 7.20 9.79 20.23
CA THR A 91 7.23 9.48 21.67
C THR A 91 8.52 10.00 22.30
N THR A 92 9.66 9.71 21.66
CA THR A 92 11.00 10.16 22.10
C THR A 92 11.11 11.69 22.19
N GLU A 93 10.55 12.46 21.26
CA GLU A 93 10.60 13.93 21.32
C GLU A 93 9.58 14.51 22.32
N VAL A 94 8.43 13.87 22.51
CA VAL A 94 7.41 14.29 23.50
C VAL A 94 7.88 14.01 24.93
N GLU A 95 8.47 12.85 25.21
CA GLU A 95 9.04 12.51 26.52
C GLU A 95 10.13 13.50 26.96
N LYS A 96 10.98 13.96 26.02
CA LYS A 96 12.01 14.99 26.26
C LYS A 96 11.45 16.34 26.72
N LEU A 97 10.18 16.64 26.46
CA LEU A 97 9.53 17.85 26.97
C LEU A 97 9.15 17.72 28.45
N GLY A 98 8.82 16.51 28.92
CA GLY A 98 8.26 16.28 30.26
C GLY A 98 7.06 17.19 30.53
N ASP A 99 7.07 17.91 31.65
CA ASP A 99 6.04 18.91 31.99
C ASP A 99 5.80 19.98 30.91
N LYS A 100 6.77 20.26 30.04
CA LYS A 100 6.62 21.23 28.95
C LYS A 100 5.71 20.76 27.82
N ALA A 101 5.35 19.47 27.77
CA ALA A 101 4.35 18.95 26.82
C ALA A 101 2.95 19.54 27.03
N LYS A 102 2.72 20.26 28.14
CA LYS A 102 1.51 21.04 28.42
C LYS A 102 1.41 22.34 27.59
N ASP A 103 2.51 22.79 26.97
CA ASP A 103 2.52 23.91 26.03
C ASP A 103 2.24 23.38 24.61
N GLU A 104 1.10 23.79 24.04
CA GLU A 104 0.63 23.36 22.72
C GLU A 104 1.61 23.71 21.59
N LYS A 105 2.38 24.81 21.72
CA LYS A 105 3.39 25.15 20.71
C LYS A 105 4.63 24.27 20.86
N LEU A 106 5.15 24.08 22.07
CA LEU A 106 6.32 23.22 22.28
C LEU A 106 6.03 21.76 21.90
N LEU A 107 4.83 21.27 22.22
CA LEU A 107 4.37 19.94 21.80
C LEU A 107 4.33 19.81 20.28
N ARG A 108 3.70 20.77 19.57
CA ARG A 108 3.63 20.76 18.10
C ARG A 108 5.01 20.90 17.45
N ASP A 109 5.86 21.81 17.96
CA ASP A 109 7.24 22.00 17.48
C ASP A 109 8.09 20.71 17.64
N ALA A 110 7.85 19.93 18.70
CA ALA A 110 8.52 18.64 18.92
C ALA A 110 7.99 17.54 17.99
N MET A 111 6.66 17.40 17.84
CA MET A 111 6.06 16.43 16.91
C MET A 111 6.46 16.72 15.45
N ASN A 112 6.45 17.98 15.04
CA ASN A 112 6.90 18.40 13.71
C ASN A 112 8.38 18.03 13.48
N ARG A 113 9.25 18.25 14.47
CA ARG A 113 10.67 17.90 14.41
C ARG A 113 10.88 16.39 14.28
N ALA A 114 10.17 15.58 15.06
CA ALA A 114 10.21 14.11 14.99
C ALA A 114 9.83 13.62 13.58
N LEU A 115 8.70 14.09 13.05
CA LEU A 115 8.19 13.73 11.73
C LEU A 115 9.14 14.15 10.60
N LEU A 116 9.70 15.37 10.65
CA LEU A 116 10.66 15.86 9.65
C LEU A 116 12.00 15.10 9.69
N ALA A 117 12.45 14.68 10.87
CA ALA A 117 13.64 13.83 11.01
C ALA A 117 13.37 12.42 10.45
N GLN A 118 12.29 11.77 10.90
CA GLN A 118 11.94 10.41 10.50
C GLN A 118 11.61 10.32 9.00
N ALA A 119 11.03 11.36 8.39
CA ALA A 119 10.81 11.43 6.95
C ALA A 119 12.08 11.21 6.10
N ASN A 120 13.25 11.66 6.58
CA ASN A 120 14.51 11.43 5.88
C ASN A 120 15.00 9.99 6.04
N VAL A 121 14.79 9.38 7.21
CA VAL A 121 15.07 7.95 7.47
C VAL A 121 14.18 7.05 6.61
N ILE A 122 12.89 7.40 6.46
CA ILE A 122 11.95 6.69 5.59
C ILE A 122 12.41 6.73 4.14
N LYS A 123 12.79 7.90 3.61
CA LYS A 123 13.30 8.04 2.23
C LYS A 123 14.56 7.20 2.02
N GLN A 124 15.56 7.33 2.90
CA GLN A 124 16.81 6.56 2.82
C GLN A 124 16.59 5.05 2.91
N SER A 125 15.65 4.57 3.73
CA SER A 125 15.34 3.13 3.78
C SER A 125 14.60 2.65 2.54
N ALA A 126 13.74 3.47 1.93
CA ALA A 126 13.04 3.12 0.69
C ALA A 126 13.97 2.95 -0.52
N ASP A 127 15.11 3.66 -0.54
CA ASP A 127 16.17 3.48 -1.56
C ASP A 127 16.84 2.10 -1.44
N THR A 128 16.91 1.53 -0.23
CA THR A 128 17.42 0.17 0.00
C THR A 128 16.41 -0.94 -0.33
N LEU A 129 15.11 -0.60 -0.42
CA LEU A 129 14.04 -1.57 -0.65
C LEU A 129 13.95 -1.95 -2.13
N GLN A 130 14.63 -3.05 -2.48
CA GLN A 130 14.58 -3.67 -3.81
C GLN A 130 13.21 -4.31 -4.03
N ILE A 131 12.55 -3.87 -5.10
CA ILE A 131 11.22 -4.32 -5.56
C ILE A 131 11.32 -4.47 -7.09
N ALA A 132 10.96 -5.63 -7.61
CA ALA A 132 10.95 -5.97 -9.03
C ALA A 132 9.54 -5.93 -9.64
N ASP A 133 8.50 -6.25 -8.86
CA ASP A 133 7.10 -6.09 -9.33
C ASP A 133 6.74 -4.61 -9.51
N GLU A 134 6.31 -4.25 -10.72
CA GLU A 134 6.05 -2.87 -11.10
C GLU A 134 4.82 -2.27 -10.39
N LYS A 135 3.82 -3.07 -9.98
CA LYS A 135 2.66 -2.58 -9.20
C LYS A 135 3.04 -2.32 -7.75
N VAL A 136 3.84 -3.19 -7.13
CA VAL A 136 4.39 -2.95 -5.77
C VAL A 136 5.33 -1.75 -5.79
N LYS A 137 6.14 -1.60 -6.85
CA LYS A 137 7.02 -0.44 -7.04
C LYS A 137 6.22 0.87 -7.17
N GLN A 138 5.13 0.88 -7.95
CA GLN A 138 4.22 2.02 -8.04
C GLN A 138 3.58 2.36 -6.68
N LEU A 139 3.22 1.36 -5.86
CA LEU A 139 2.72 1.60 -4.51
C LEU A 139 3.81 2.18 -3.56
N LYS A 140 5.07 1.76 -3.70
CA LYS A 140 6.22 2.37 -3.00
C LYS A 140 6.39 3.83 -3.40
N GLU A 141 6.39 4.12 -4.69
CA GLU A 141 6.53 5.48 -5.24
C GLU A 141 5.38 6.39 -4.78
N LYS A 142 4.12 5.92 -4.82
CA LYS A 142 2.96 6.66 -4.32
C LYS A 142 3.00 6.90 -2.80
N SER A 143 3.53 5.96 -2.03
CA SER A 143 3.73 6.13 -0.58
C SER A 143 4.79 7.20 -0.26
N LEU A 144 5.85 7.28 -1.06
CA LEU A 144 6.87 8.33 -0.94
C LEU A 144 6.36 9.70 -1.43
N GLU A 145 5.53 9.74 -2.47
CA GLU A 145 4.83 10.95 -2.92
C GLU A 145 3.89 11.48 -1.82
N ALA A 146 3.08 10.61 -1.20
CA ALA A 146 2.20 10.97 -0.09
C ALA A 146 2.97 11.53 1.11
N LEU A 147 4.08 10.89 1.50
CA LEU A 147 4.97 11.40 2.55
C LEU A 147 5.54 12.79 2.19
N SER A 148 5.98 12.97 0.94
CA SER A 148 6.54 14.24 0.46
C SER A 148 5.51 15.37 0.45
N LEU A 149 4.26 15.08 0.09
CA LEU A 149 3.14 16.04 0.14
C LEU A 149 2.71 16.34 1.58
N GLY A 150 2.71 15.35 2.47
CA GLY A 150 2.44 15.55 3.91
C GLY A 150 3.44 16.50 4.57
N ILE A 151 4.73 16.38 4.25
CA ILE A 151 5.80 17.29 4.71
C ILE A 151 5.57 18.72 4.20
N GLN A 152 5.16 18.87 2.94
CA GLN A 152 4.81 20.17 2.36
C GLN A 152 3.58 20.79 3.06
N LEU A 153 2.55 19.99 3.35
CA LEU A 153 1.38 20.45 4.13
C LEU A 153 1.73 20.87 5.55
N MET A 154 2.61 20.17 6.25
CA MET A 154 3.09 20.61 7.57
C MET A 154 3.82 21.96 7.46
N THR A 155 4.68 22.09 6.45
CA THR A 155 5.47 23.31 6.22
C THR A 155 4.60 24.51 5.83
N GLU A 156 3.62 24.31 4.95
CA GLU A 156 2.67 25.36 4.55
C GLU A 156 1.65 25.66 5.66
N GLY A 157 1.26 24.65 6.45
CA GLY A 157 0.38 24.81 7.61
C GLY A 157 0.98 25.74 8.67
N GLU A 158 2.28 25.63 8.97
CA GLU A 158 2.96 26.60 9.84
C GLU A 158 2.95 28.02 9.24
N LYS A 159 3.03 28.19 7.91
CA LYS A 159 2.84 29.52 7.29
C LYS A 159 1.42 30.02 7.44
N VAL A 160 0.41 29.20 7.15
CA VAL A 160 -1.02 29.56 7.31
C VAL A 160 -1.33 29.97 8.76
N VAL A 161 -0.67 29.36 9.75
CA VAL A 161 -0.84 29.72 11.17
C VAL A 161 -0.16 31.04 11.55
N HIS A 162 1.05 31.32 11.05
CA HIS A 162 1.85 32.49 11.49
C HIS A 162 1.81 33.69 10.53
N GLN A 163 1.45 33.48 9.26
CA GLN A 163 1.46 34.44 8.16
C GLN A 163 0.27 34.17 7.20
N PRO A 164 -0.99 34.22 7.68
CA PRO A 164 -2.16 33.89 6.86
C PRO A 164 -2.33 34.86 5.68
N THR A 165 -2.14 34.33 4.47
CA THR A 165 -2.42 35.01 3.19
C THR A 165 -3.34 34.15 2.31
N GLU A 166 -4.06 34.78 1.37
CA GLU A 166 -4.87 34.08 0.37
C GLU A 166 -4.02 33.05 -0.41
N GLU A 167 -2.79 33.40 -0.76
CA GLU A 167 -1.83 32.52 -1.41
C GLU A 167 -1.48 31.30 -0.55
N SER A 168 -1.16 31.48 0.74
CA SER A 168 -0.86 30.36 1.65
C SER A 168 -2.06 29.40 1.82
N HIS A 169 -3.27 29.94 1.93
CA HIS A 169 -4.49 29.14 1.98
C HIS A 169 -4.74 28.38 0.67
N LYS A 170 -4.46 28.99 -0.47
CA LYS A 170 -4.56 28.37 -1.81
C LYS A 170 -3.53 27.24 -1.98
N ILE A 171 -2.26 27.48 -1.66
CA ILE A 171 -1.19 26.48 -1.74
C ILE A 171 -1.49 25.31 -0.80
N PHE A 172 -1.90 25.58 0.44
CA PHE A 172 -2.31 24.54 1.40
C PHE A 172 -3.47 23.69 0.85
N SER A 173 -4.53 24.32 0.33
CA SER A 173 -5.68 23.62 -0.26
C SER A 173 -5.31 22.77 -1.49
N GLU A 174 -4.42 23.26 -2.35
CA GLU A 174 -3.91 22.50 -3.50
C GLU A 174 -3.03 21.31 -3.09
N LEU A 175 -2.23 21.46 -2.04
CA LEU A 175 -1.44 20.37 -1.47
C LEU A 175 -2.33 19.31 -0.81
N GLN A 176 -3.44 19.71 -0.15
CA GLN A 176 -4.44 18.77 0.37
C GLN A 176 -5.07 17.96 -0.76
N ALA A 177 -5.58 18.63 -1.80
CA ALA A 177 -6.22 17.96 -2.94
C ALA A 177 -5.27 17.00 -3.68
N LYS A 178 -3.98 17.35 -3.80
CA LYS A 178 -2.94 16.44 -4.34
C LYS A 178 -2.72 15.23 -3.44
N LEU A 179 -2.63 15.43 -2.13
CA LEU A 179 -2.42 14.34 -1.18
C LEU A 179 -3.62 13.39 -1.11
N ASP A 180 -4.85 13.92 -1.12
CA ASP A 180 -6.08 13.11 -1.17
C ASP A 180 -6.15 12.26 -2.45
N GLN A 181 -5.75 12.82 -3.60
CA GLN A 181 -5.68 12.10 -4.87
C GLN A 181 -4.61 11.01 -4.84
N VAL A 182 -3.41 11.30 -4.35
CA VAL A 182 -2.31 10.32 -4.24
C VAL A 182 -2.65 9.19 -3.25
N ALA A 183 -3.28 9.51 -2.12
CA ALA A 183 -3.76 8.51 -1.16
C ALA A 183 -4.85 7.61 -1.76
N LYS A 184 -5.77 8.17 -2.56
CA LYS A 184 -6.78 7.41 -3.29
C LYS A 184 -6.16 6.49 -4.36
N GLU A 185 -5.20 6.97 -5.12
CA GLU A 185 -4.46 6.17 -6.11
C GLU A 185 -3.69 5.01 -5.45
N GLY A 186 -2.96 5.30 -4.36
CA GLY A 186 -2.27 4.29 -3.56
C GLY A 186 -3.22 3.23 -3.00
N LYS A 187 -4.38 3.63 -2.46
CA LYS A 187 -5.39 2.71 -1.93
C LYS A 187 -5.97 1.79 -3.01
N ILE A 188 -6.19 2.28 -4.23
CA ILE A 188 -6.65 1.45 -5.35
C ILE A 188 -5.58 0.42 -5.75
N LEU A 189 -4.32 0.83 -5.85
CA LEU A 189 -3.19 -0.07 -6.14
C LEU A 189 -3.02 -1.14 -5.04
N GLU A 190 -3.12 -0.76 -3.77
CA GLU A 190 -3.02 -1.69 -2.66
C GLU A 190 -4.21 -2.67 -2.61
N GLU A 191 -5.42 -2.19 -2.88
CA GLU A 191 -6.59 -3.06 -3.04
C GLU A 191 -6.47 -4.06 -4.21
N GLU A 192 -5.75 -3.74 -5.29
CA GLU A 192 -5.41 -4.69 -6.35
C GLU A 192 -4.39 -5.73 -5.86
N LEU A 193 -3.35 -5.28 -5.15
CA LEU A 193 -2.26 -6.12 -4.64
C LEU A 193 -2.72 -7.11 -3.56
N ILE A 194 -3.56 -6.68 -2.61
CA ILE A 194 -4.20 -7.55 -1.61
C ILE A 194 -4.98 -8.67 -2.30
N LYS A 195 -5.79 -8.33 -3.31
CA LYS A 195 -6.59 -9.29 -4.08
C LYS A 195 -5.72 -10.26 -4.88
N LYS A 196 -4.56 -9.81 -5.40
CA LYS A 196 -3.63 -10.66 -6.16
C LYS A 196 -2.77 -11.58 -5.27
N TYR A 197 -2.30 -11.11 -4.10
CA TYR A 197 -1.23 -11.77 -3.36
C TYR A 197 -1.60 -12.27 -1.95
N GLU A 198 -2.45 -11.56 -1.20
CA GLU A 198 -2.87 -12.01 0.15
C GLU A 198 -3.98 -13.06 0.05
N ILE A 199 -5.06 -12.78 -0.68
CA ILE A 199 -6.23 -13.70 -0.79
C ILE A 199 -5.84 -15.03 -1.45
N VAL A 200 -4.95 -15.00 -2.45
CA VAL A 200 -4.46 -16.21 -3.15
C VAL A 200 -3.57 -17.07 -2.23
N SER A 201 -2.88 -16.47 -1.25
CA SER A 201 -2.02 -17.20 -0.32
C SER A 201 -2.83 -18.06 0.66
N GLU A 202 -3.96 -17.57 1.16
CA GLU A 202 -4.82 -18.34 2.08
C GLU A 202 -5.45 -19.56 1.38
N GLN A 203 -6.00 -19.41 0.18
CA GLN A 203 -6.61 -20.53 -0.57
C GLN A 203 -5.58 -21.63 -0.93
N ASN A 204 -4.34 -21.25 -1.23
CA ASN A 204 -3.27 -22.21 -1.56
C ASN A 204 -2.75 -22.95 -0.31
N ALA A 205 -2.78 -22.31 0.86
CA ALA A 205 -2.49 -22.95 2.14
C ALA A 205 -3.58 -23.97 2.54
N GLU A 206 -4.86 -23.62 2.38
CA GLU A 206 -5.96 -24.53 2.71
C GLU A 206 -6.02 -25.73 1.76
N SER A 207 -5.74 -25.52 0.46
CA SER A 207 -5.66 -26.59 -0.55
C SER A 207 -4.55 -27.61 -0.26
N LYS A 208 -3.44 -27.19 0.36
CA LYS A 208 -2.35 -28.08 0.84
C LYS A 208 -2.64 -28.76 2.17
N SER A 209 -3.73 -28.39 2.86
CA SER A 209 -4.04 -28.86 4.22
C SER A 209 -5.10 -29.97 4.24
N GLN A 210 -5.70 -30.33 3.10
CA GLN A 210 -6.61 -31.48 3.03
C GLN A 210 -5.83 -32.81 3.15
N PRO A 211 -6.12 -33.67 4.12
CA PRO A 211 -5.49 -34.99 4.20
C PRO A 211 -5.99 -35.87 3.05
N PHE A 212 -5.05 -36.48 2.33
CA PHE A 212 -5.33 -37.44 1.26
C PHE A 212 -6.11 -38.63 1.82
N LYS A 213 -7.41 -38.73 1.50
CA LYS A 213 -8.22 -39.89 1.86
C LYS A 213 -7.84 -41.06 0.96
N GLU A 214 -6.95 -41.90 1.46
CA GLU A 214 -6.62 -43.19 0.87
C GLU A 214 -7.87 -44.09 0.85
N GLU A 215 -8.44 -44.30 -0.34
CA GLU A 215 -9.50 -45.31 -0.54
C GLU A 215 -8.89 -46.71 -0.43
N GLN A 216 -8.98 -47.31 0.76
CA GLN A 216 -8.73 -48.75 0.91
C GLN A 216 -9.93 -49.55 0.39
N LYS A 217 -9.62 -50.69 -0.23
CA LYS A 217 -10.45 -51.44 -1.18
C LYS A 217 -10.66 -52.89 -0.70
#